data_AF-A0A943X3C0-F1
#
_entry.id   AF-A0A943X3C0-F1
#
_cell.length_a   1.000
_cell.length_b   1.000
_cell.length_c   1.000
_cell.angle_alpha   90.00
_cell.angle_beta   90.00
_cell.angle_gamma   90.00
#
_symmetry.space_group_name_H-M   'P 1'
#
loop_
_entity.id
_entity.type
_entity.pdbx_description
1 polymer ?
#
loop_
_entity_poly.entity_id
_entity_poly.type
_entity_poly.pdbx_seq_one_letter_code
_entity_poly.pdbx_strand_id
1 'polypeptide(L)'
;MSFYDALQMDPSVLKKKISQSNEKKEKVYYWAAITVRAILIVAFAILFITTLSNIFGTENTPMAVVLFCILLGIRFVNFEYCIGDSLVTLAIAFATLLFVPAILISVPTILIPFIHFIAIFAILCITSQRPELGNGGLYSFAYIYLVGNPVSGELLTQRAMMTLVGYIICAVILFVKHRHIHSETRFHHVIKRFTLKNPTHLWQLRMAIGVTLVLSIGSIFKVERFMWMGFACSSLLSEYPYSPDTKTRFGQRVLGVLIGSAAFFVIFQIMPESIQPLIGPLGGLCLGFCTKYRYKTALNCFGALMIGAGIYGIHGAVIIRIIDTILGVVIGYVFAYIFHKLIALRFLPDPNEEN
;
A
#
# COMPACT_ATOMS: atom_id res chain seq x y z
N MET A 1 24.43 -20.07 0.74
CA MET A 1 23.19 -19.49 0.18
C MET A 1 23.53 -18.88 -1.16
N SER A 2 22.77 -19.16 -2.22
CA SER A 2 23.07 -18.59 -3.54
C SER A 2 22.79 -17.08 -3.58
N PHE A 3 23.34 -16.37 -4.56
CA PHE A 3 23.07 -14.94 -4.72
C PHE A 3 21.60 -14.69 -5.09
N TYR A 4 21.03 -15.58 -5.89
CA TYR A 4 19.61 -15.55 -6.21
C TYR A 4 18.72 -15.67 -4.97
N ASP A 5 19.03 -16.59 -4.06
CA ASP A 5 18.28 -16.71 -2.79
C ASP A 5 18.40 -15.43 -1.96
N ALA A 6 19.60 -14.85 -1.91
CA ALA A 6 19.84 -13.59 -1.21
C ALA A 6 18.95 -12.45 -1.76
N LEU A 7 18.82 -12.36 -3.09
CA LEU A 7 17.96 -11.36 -3.75
C LEU A 7 16.47 -11.51 -3.40
N GLN A 8 16.02 -12.69 -2.99
CA GLN A 8 14.63 -12.93 -2.59
C GLN A 8 14.36 -12.56 -1.13
N MET A 9 15.37 -12.49 -0.27
CA MET A 9 15.21 -12.21 1.16
C MET A 9 14.92 -10.74 1.44
N ASP A 10 14.01 -10.46 2.38
CA ASP A 10 13.73 -9.10 2.86
C ASP A 10 15.02 -8.35 3.31
N PRO A 11 15.17 -7.04 3.01
CA PRO A 11 16.37 -6.29 3.39
C PRO A 11 16.62 -6.27 4.90
N SER A 12 15.59 -6.41 5.75
CA SER A 12 15.78 -6.53 7.21
C SER A 12 16.52 -7.80 7.60
N VAL A 13 16.24 -8.92 6.94
CA VAL A 13 16.92 -10.20 7.18
C VAL A 13 18.37 -10.12 6.71
N LEU A 14 18.62 -9.53 5.55
CA LEU A 14 19.98 -9.32 5.05
C LEU A 14 20.78 -8.39 5.95
N LYS A 15 20.19 -7.28 6.43
CA LYS A 15 20.86 -6.39 7.39
C LYS A 15 21.14 -7.04 8.73
N LYS A 16 20.26 -7.92 9.21
CA LYS A 16 20.52 -8.73 10.40
C LYS A 16 21.73 -9.66 10.19
N LYS A 17 21.79 -10.36 9.05
CA LYS A 17 22.95 -11.18 8.67
C LYS A 17 24.24 -10.35 8.58
N ILE A 18 24.20 -9.15 8.01
CA ILE A 18 25.34 -8.21 7.97
C ILE A 18 25.81 -7.87 9.39
N SER A 19 24.90 -7.56 10.31
CA SER A 19 25.25 -7.20 11.69
C SER A 19 25.84 -8.36 12.50
N GLN A 20 25.48 -9.60 12.15
CA GLN A 20 25.94 -10.81 12.83
C GLN A 20 27.23 -11.39 12.24
N SER A 21 27.61 -10.98 11.02
CA SER A 21 28.82 -11.48 10.37
C SER A 21 30.06 -10.73 10.85
N ASN A 22 31.17 -11.45 11.01
CA ASN A 22 32.49 -10.90 11.31
C ASN A 22 33.35 -10.74 10.04
N GLU A 23 32.95 -11.35 8.93
CA GLU A 23 33.75 -11.35 7.69
C GLU A 23 33.38 -10.19 6.76
N LYS A 24 34.39 -9.44 6.30
CA LYS A 24 34.20 -8.34 5.34
C LYS A 24 33.60 -8.81 4.02
N LYS A 25 33.99 -9.99 3.54
CA LYS A 25 33.50 -10.58 2.27
C LYS A 25 31.99 -10.85 2.33
N GLU A 26 31.50 -11.44 3.42
CA GLU A 26 30.07 -11.70 3.61
C GLU A 26 29.26 -10.40 3.73
N LYS A 27 29.77 -9.39 4.44
CA LYS A 27 29.10 -8.08 4.54
C LYS A 27 28.95 -7.43 3.17
N VAL A 28 30.01 -7.44 2.35
CA VAL A 28 29.97 -6.92 0.98
C VAL A 28 28.98 -7.70 0.12
N TYR A 29 28.96 -9.02 0.24
CA TYR A 29 28.01 -9.88 -0.48
C TYR A 29 26.55 -9.52 -0.18
N TYR A 30 26.18 -9.37 1.09
CA TYR A 30 24.81 -9.02 1.46
C TYR A 30 24.44 -7.58 1.08
N TRP A 31 25.37 -6.63 1.18
CA TRP A 31 25.14 -5.27 0.69
C TRP A 31 24.95 -5.25 -0.83
N ALA A 32 25.76 -5.99 -1.58
CA ALA A 32 25.59 -6.14 -3.02
C ALA A 32 24.22 -6.75 -3.37
N ALA A 33 23.78 -7.77 -2.63
CA ALA A 33 22.44 -8.35 -2.83
C ALA A 33 21.32 -7.33 -2.59
N ILE A 34 21.39 -6.52 -1.52
CA ILE A 34 20.39 -5.45 -1.27
C ILE A 34 20.40 -4.44 -2.42
N THR A 35 21.58 -3.98 -2.84
CA THR A 35 21.73 -2.97 -3.90
C THR A 35 21.23 -3.48 -5.25
N VAL A 36 21.68 -4.66 -5.69
CA VAL A 36 21.27 -5.26 -6.96
C VAL A 36 19.76 -5.51 -6.96
N ARG A 37 19.21 -6.04 -5.85
CA ARG A 37 17.76 -6.21 -5.71
C ARG A 37 17.02 -4.88 -5.89
N ALA A 38 17.46 -3.82 -5.22
CA ALA A 38 16.80 -2.52 -5.29
C ALA A 38 16.85 -1.93 -6.71
N ILE A 39 17.99 -2.01 -7.39
CA ILE A 39 18.15 -1.59 -8.79
C ILE A 39 17.22 -2.38 -9.71
N LEU A 40 17.20 -3.71 -9.59
CA LEU A 40 16.35 -4.56 -10.43
C LEU A 40 14.86 -4.27 -10.22
N ILE A 41 14.43 -4.03 -8.98
CA ILE A 41 13.03 -3.67 -8.67
C ILE A 41 12.67 -2.33 -9.31
N VAL A 42 13.53 -1.31 -9.17
CA VAL A 42 13.26 0.03 -9.75
C VAL A 42 13.30 -0.01 -11.27
N ALA A 43 14.28 -0.69 -11.87
CA ALA A 43 14.38 -0.86 -13.32
C ALA A 43 13.15 -1.60 -13.88
N PHE A 44 12.72 -2.68 -13.22
CA PHE A 44 11.51 -3.39 -13.59
C PHE A 44 10.25 -2.52 -13.41
N ALA A 45 10.16 -1.74 -12.34
CA ALA A 45 9.05 -0.81 -12.11
C ALA A 45 8.93 0.20 -13.26
N ILE A 46 10.04 0.85 -13.63
CA ILE A 46 10.09 1.83 -14.73
C ILE A 46 9.66 1.15 -16.03
N LEU A 47 10.29 0.03 -16.39
CA LEU A 47 9.97 -0.68 -17.63
C LEU A 47 8.50 -1.10 -17.68
N PHE A 48 7.99 -1.70 -16.61
CA PHE A 48 6.62 -2.22 -16.54
C PHE A 48 5.58 -1.09 -16.60
N ILE A 49 5.75 -0.07 -15.76
CA ILE A 49 4.81 1.06 -15.66
C ILE A 49 4.83 1.86 -16.96
N THR A 50 6.00 2.23 -17.48
CA THR A 50 6.11 3.00 -18.72
C THR A 50 5.52 2.23 -19.92
N THR A 51 5.77 0.91 -20.00
CA THR A 51 5.20 0.09 -21.08
C THR A 51 3.66 0.11 -21.03
N LEU A 52 3.07 -0.14 -19.86
CA LEU A 52 1.62 -0.13 -19.72
C LEU A 52 1.02 1.26 -19.92
N SER A 53 1.64 2.32 -19.40
CA SER A 53 1.20 3.70 -19.60
C SER A 53 1.25 4.12 -21.06
N ASN A 54 2.24 3.66 -21.83
CA ASN A 54 2.32 3.95 -23.27
C ASN A 54 1.24 3.21 -24.08
N ILE A 55 0.86 2.00 -23.67
CA ILE A 55 -0.16 1.19 -24.35
C ILE A 55 -1.59 1.65 -23.99
N PHE A 56 -1.84 1.97 -22.72
CA PHE A 56 -3.18 2.22 -22.18
C PHE A 56 -3.43 3.67 -21.74
N GLY A 57 -2.52 4.58 -22.05
CA GLY A 57 -2.63 6.02 -21.76
C GLY A 57 -1.99 6.43 -20.43
N THR A 58 -1.40 7.63 -20.40
CA THR A 58 -0.70 8.19 -19.23
C THR A 58 -1.64 8.43 -18.04
N GLU A 59 -2.91 8.75 -18.29
CA GLU A 59 -3.96 8.88 -17.25
C GLU A 59 -4.24 7.57 -16.50
N ASN A 60 -3.84 6.45 -17.09
CA ASN A 60 -3.98 5.12 -16.50
C ASN A 60 -2.73 4.63 -15.76
N THR A 61 -1.65 5.43 -15.72
CA THR A 61 -0.44 5.15 -14.93
C THR A 61 -0.73 4.71 -13.49
N PRO A 62 -1.71 5.29 -12.76
CA PRO A 62 -2.03 4.83 -11.41
C PRO A 62 -2.39 3.33 -11.33
N MET A 63 -3.12 2.81 -12.31
CA MET A 63 -3.45 1.38 -12.37
C MET A 63 -2.23 0.54 -12.74
N ALA A 64 -1.34 1.02 -13.62
CA ALA A 64 -0.07 0.32 -13.89
C ALA A 64 0.80 0.17 -12.62
N VAL A 65 0.89 1.21 -11.78
CA VAL A 65 1.58 1.16 -10.48
C VAL A 65 0.92 0.14 -9.55
N VAL A 66 -0.42 0.15 -9.46
CA VAL A 66 -1.17 -0.83 -8.64
C VAL A 66 -0.90 -2.26 -9.10
N LEU A 67 -0.95 -2.52 -10.40
CA LEU A 67 -0.68 -3.83 -10.97
C LEU A 67 0.75 -4.28 -10.67
N PHE A 68 1.74 -3.38 -10.81
CA PHE A 68 3.12 -3.67 -10.44
C PHE A 68 3.26 -4.06 -8.95
N CYS A 69 2.65 -3.30 -8.06
CA CYS A 69 2.72 -3.56 -6.62
C CYS A 69 2.04 -4.90 -6.25
N ILE A 70 0.87 -5.18 -6.82
CA ILE A 70 0.15 -6.46 -6.62
C ILE A 70 0.94 -7.64 -7.17
N LEU A 71 1.54 -7.50 -8.36
CA LEU A 71 2.39 -8.50 -8.99
C LEU A 71 3.56 -8.91 -8.09
N LEU A 72 4.25 -7.93 -7.49
CA LEU A 72 5.34 -8.19 -6.55
C LEU A 72 4.86 -8.90 -5.27
N GLY A 73 3.65 -8.59 -4.80
CA GLY A 73 3.05 -9.23 -3.61
C GLY A 73 2.65 -10.69 -3.87
N ILE A 74 1.83 -10.92 -4.89
CA ILE A 74 1.28 -12.25 -5.23
C ILE A 74 2.38 -13.28 -5.52
N ARG A 75 3.56 -12.84 -5.98
CA ARG A 75 4.71 -13.74 -6.15
C ARG A 75 5.07 -14.50 -4.86
N PHE A 76 4.87 -13.92 -3.70
CA PHE A 76 5.27 -14.47 -2.40
C PHE A 76 4.10 -14.75 -1.45
N VAL A 77 2.97 -14.08 -1.66
CA VAL A 77 1.83 -14.13 -0.72
C VAL A 77 0.61 -14.72 -1.42
N ASN A 78 0.07 -15.81 -0.85
CA ASN A 78 -1.20 -16.41 -1.26
C ASN A 78 -2.36 -15.87 -0.39
N PHE A 79 -3.60 -16.27 -0.67
CA PHE A 79 -4.78 -15.78 0.05
C PHE A 79 -5.28 -16.70 1.17
N GLU A 80 -4.60 -17.81 1.45
CA GLU A 80 -4.93 -18.82 2.48
C GLU A 80 -6.18 -19.67 2.19
N TYR A 81 -6.58 -19.76 0.93
CA TYR A 81 -7.66 -20.65 0.48
C TYR A 81 -7.40 -21.15 -0.94
N CYS A 82 -8.23 -22.10 -1.38
CA CYS A 82 -8.02 -22.87 -2.60
C CYS A 82 -7.81 -21.98 -3.82
N ILE A 83 -7.04 -22.48 -4.79
CA ILE A 83 -6.63 -21.67 -5.93
C ILE A 83 -7.80 -21.23 -6.80
N GLY A 84 -8.83 -22.07 -6.97
CA GLY A 84 -10.03 -21.71 -7.71
C GLY A 84 -10.73 -20.48 -7.10
N ASP A 85 -10.96 -20.51 -5.79
CA ASP A 85 -11.54 -19.36 -5.09
C ASP A 85 -10.59 -18.16 -5.09
N SER A 86 -9.28 -18.37 -4.96
CA SER A 86 -8.28 -17.29 -5.02
C SER A 86 -8.27 -16.55 -6.36
N LEU A 87 -8.45 -17.26 -7.48
CA LEU A 87 -8.55 -16.66 -8.81
C LEU A 87 -9.84 -15.85 -8.98
N VAL A 88 -10.94 -16.35 -8.43
CA VAL A 88 -12.24 -15.65 -8.45
C VAL A 88 -12.20 -14.41 -7.56
N THR A 89 -11.70 -14.52 -6.33
CA THR A 89 -11.64 -13.38 -5.41
C THR A 89 -10.60 -12.35 -5.84
N LEU A 90 -9.51 -12.75 -6.52
CA LEU A 90 -8.61 -11.82 -7.20
C LEU A 90 -9.34 -11.01 -8.28
N ALA A 91 -10.19 -11.66 -9.08
CA ALA A 91 -11.01 -10.98 -10.09
C ALA A 91 -11.98 -9.98 -9.43
N ILE A 92 -12.62 -10.36 -8.33
CA ILE A 92 -13.49 -9.48 -7.54
C ILE A 92 -12.70 -8.29 -6.98
N ALA A 93 -11.50 -8.50 -6.46
CA ALA A 93 -10.64 -7.42 -5.97
C ALA A 93 -10.27 -6.45 -7.11
N PHE A 94 -9.91 -6.96 -8.29
CA PHE A 94 -9.56 -6.14 -9.46
C PHE A 94 -10.77 -5.37 -10.00
N ALA A 95 -11.93 -6.02 -10.08
CA ALA A 95 -13.18 -5.37 -10.44
C ALA A 95 -13.54 -4.24 -9.44
N THR A 96 -13.35 -4.49 -8.14
CA THR A 96 -13.55 -3.48 -7.09
C THR A 96 -12.60 -2.29 -7.29
N LEU A 97 -11.31 -2.55 -7.52
CA LEU A 97 -10.29 -1.53 -7.77
C LEU A 97 -10.55 -0.73 -9.06
N LEU A 98 -11.15 -1.35 -10.08
CA LEU A 98 -11.47 -0.71 -11.35
C LEU A 98 -12.74 0.16 -11.25
N PHE A 99 -13.85 -0.42 -10.79
CA PHE A 99 -15.17 0.19 -10.91
C PHE A 99 -15.55 1.10 -9.76
N VAL A 100 -15.15 0.80 -8.52
CA VAL A 100 -15.54 1.63 -7.37
C VAL A 100 -15.05 3.09 -7.49
N PRO A 101 -13.80 3.37 -7.88
CA PRO A 101 -13.35 4.74 -8.14
C PRO A 101 -14.20 5.47 -9.18
N ALA A 102 -14.66 4.78 -10.24
CA ALA A 102 -15.48 5.36 -11.28
C ALA A 102 -16.92 5.63 -10.80
N ILE A 103 -17.50 4.70 -10.02
CA ILE A 103 -18.84 4.85 -9.42
C ILE A 103 -18.89 6.08 -8.52
N LEU A 104 -17.85 6.29 -7.70
CA LEU A 104 -17.77 7.39 -6.74
C LEU A 104 -17.79 8.79 -7.38
N ILE A 105 -17.51 8.92 -8.68
CA ILE A 105 -17.55 10.22 -9.40
C ILE A 105 -18.98 10.79 -9.43
N SER A 106 -19.99 9.93 -9.51
CA SER A 106 -21.38 10.33 -9.82
C SER A 106 -22.38 9.97 -8.73
N VAL A 107 -21.92 9.37 -7.63
CA VAL A 107 -22.80 8.88 -6.58
C VAL A 107 -23.19 9.99 -5.59
N PRO A 108 -24.41 9.99 -5.04
CA PRO A 108 -24.79 10.92 -3.98
C PRO A 108 -23.85 10.85 -2.78
N THR A 109 -23.51 12.02 -2.21
CA THR A 109 -22.59 12.16 -1.08
C THR A 109 -22.91 11.24 0.11
N ILE A 110 -24.20 11.03 0.40
CA ILE A 110 -24.65 10.16 1.50
C ILE A 110 -24.23 8.69 1.32
N LEU A 111 -24.03 8.23 0.08
CA LEU A 111 -23.66 6.83 -0.23
C LEU A 111 -22.15 6.60 -0.23
N ILE A 112 -21.32 7.64 -0.30
CA ILE A 112 -19.86 7.55 -0.38
C ILE A 112 -19.26 6.70 0.77
N PRO A 113 -19.61 6.94 2.05
CA PRO A 113 -19.03 6.17 3.15
C PRO A 113 -19.39 4.68 3.07
N PHE A 114 -20.61 4.35 2.65
CA PHE A 114 -21.06 2.97 2.55
C PHE A 114 -20.34 2.21 1.42
N ILE A 115 -20.17 2.86 0.28
CA ILE A 115 -19.44 2.28 -0.86
C ILE A 115 -17.96 2.06 -0.49
N HIS A 116 -17.33 3.05 0.15
CA HIS A 116 -15.96 2.89 0.63
C HIS A 116 -15.82 1.74 1.62
N PHE A 117 -16.74 1.65 2.59
CA PHE A 117 -16.72 0.60 3.60
C PHE A 117 -16.84 -0.79 2.97
N ILE A 118 -17.86 -1.00 2.13
CA ILE A 118 -18.11 -2.29 1.47
C ILE A 118 -16.89 -2.69 0.63
N ALA A 119 -16.35 -1.77 -0.18
CA ALA A 119 -15.22 -2.05 -1.06
C ALA A 119 -13.95 -2.41 -0.28
N ILE A 120 -13.54 -1.59 0.69
CA ILE A 120 -12.31 -1.82 1.46
C ILE A 120 -12.45 -3.07 2.32
N PHE A 121 -13.60 -3.25 2.99
CA PHE A 121 -13.82 -4.41 3.84
C PHE A 121 -13.80 -5.71 3.02
N ALA A 122 -14.45 -5.74 1.85
CA ALA A 122 -14.41 -6.88 0.95
C ALA A 122 -12.97 -7.19 0.48
N ILE A 123 -12.22 -6.17 0.06
CA ILE A 123 -10.81 -6.32 -0.35
C ILE A 123 -9.97 -6.90 0.80
N LEU A 124 -10.15 -6.40 2.03
CA LEU A 124 -9.41 -6.89 3.20
C LEU A 124 -9.77 -8.33 3.54
N CYS A 125 -11.06 -8.69 3.55
CA CYS A 125 -11.49 -10.07 3.77
C CYS A 125 -10.99 -11.02 2.67
N ILE A 126 -10.85 -10.56 1.43
CA ILE A 126 -10.29 -11.36 0.34
C ILE A 126 -8.79 -11.57 0.51
N THR A 127 -8.03 -10.50 0.79
CA THR A 127 -6.58 -10.48 0.56
C THR A 127 -5.74 -10.61 1.83
N SER A 128 -6.35 -10.44 3.01
CA SER A 128 -5.62 -10.15 4.26
C SER A 128 -5.89 -11.18 5.36
N GLN A 129 -5.84 -12.46 5.02
CA GLN A 129 -5.92 -13.55 6.01
C GLN A 129 -4.67 -13.64 6.89
N ARG A 130 -3.53 -13.14 6.38
CA ARG A 130 -2.27 -12.98 7.11
C ARG A 130 -1.79 -11.53 7.00
N PRO A 131 -2.30 -10.61 7.84
CA PRO A 131 -1.95 -9.19 7.75
C PRO A 131 -0.45 -8.92 7.89
N GLU A 132 0.30 -9.79 8.58
CA GLU A 132 1.75 -9.71 8.72
C GLU A 132 2.52 -9.78 7.40
N LEU A 133 1.92 -10.37 6.35
CA LEU A 133 2.50 -10.45 5.01
C LEU A 133 2.29 -9.17 4.19
N GLY A 134 1.56 -8.19 4.73
CA GLY A 134 1.45 -6.84 4.16
C GLY A 134 0.39 -6.68 3.06
N ASN A 135 -0.28 -7.76 2.62
CA ASN A 135 -1.32 -7.68 1.58
C ASN A 135 -2.41 -6.67 1.90
N GLY A 136 -2.87 -6.59 3.16
CA GLY A 136 -3.92 -5.63 3.51
C GLY A 136 -3.49 -4.17 3.37
N GLY A 137 -2.22 -3.87 3.67
CA GLY A 137 -1.64 -2.55 3.42
C GLY A 137 -1.48 -2.28 1.92
N LEU A 138 -1.01 -3.27 1.16
CA LEU A 138 -0.82 -3.20 -0.30
C LEU A 138 -2.13 -2.93 -1.05
N TYR A 139 -3.18 -3.71 -0.79
CA TYR A 139 -4.46 -3.53 -1.45
C TYR A 139 -5.23 -2.31 -0.95
N SER A 140 -5.07 -1.91 0.31
CA SER A 140 -5.57 -0.62 0.80
C SER A 140 -4.89 0.54 0.06
N PHE A 141 -3.57 0.48 -0.12
CA PHE A 141 -2.83 1.45 -0.94
C PHE A 141 -3.39 1.48 -2.37
N ALA A 142 -3.59 0.33 -3.00
CA ALA A 142 -4.12 0.25 -4.36
C ALA A 142 -5.48 0.93 -4.48
N TYR A 143 -6.39 0.65 -3.55
CA TYR A 143 -7.70 1.24 -3.51
C TYR A 143 -7.64 2.77 -3.34
N ILE A 144 -6.91 3.24 -2.32
CA ILE A 144 -6.76 4.67 -2.03
C ILE A 144 -6.16 5.42 -3.24
N TYR A 145 -5.17 4.82 -3.90
CA TYR A 145 -4.50 5.44 -5.03
C TYR A 145 -5.42 5.59 -6.24
N LEU A 146 -6.23 4.57 -6.54
CA LEU A 146 -7.17 4.60 -7.66
C LEU A 146 -8.38 5.50 -7.38
N VAL A 147 -8.89 5.51 -6.15
CA VAL A 147 -9.92 6.46 -5.70
C VAL A 147 -9.43 7.91 -5.83
N GLY A 148 -8.14 8.17 -5.56
CA GLY A 148 -7.53 9.49 -5.72
C GLY A 148 -7.21 9.89 -7.16
N ASN A 149 -7.32 8.96 -8.11
CA ASN A 149 -7.08 9.19 -9.54
C ASN A 149 -8.16 8.48 -10.39
N PRO A 150 -9.43 8.88 -10.22
CA PRO A 150 -10.55 8.24 -10.91
C PRO A 150 -10.53 8.58 -12.41
N VAL A 151 -11.06 7.69 -13.24
CA VAL A 151 -11.23 7.89 -14.68
C VAL A 151 -12.65 7.50 -15.09
N SER A 152 -13.12 8.07 -16.20
CA SER A 152 -14.45 7.79 -16.77
C SER A 152 -14.39 7.75 -18.31
N GLY A 153 -15.47 7.32 -18.94
CA GLY A 153 -15.56 7.24 -20.41
C GLY A 153 -14.51 6.31 -21.02
N GLU A 154 -13.89 6.73 -22.12
CA GLU A 154 -12.90 5.95 -22.86
C GLU A 154 -11.67 5.59 -22.02
N LEU A 155 -11.23 6.49 -21.13
CA LEU A 155 -10.11 6.23 -20.22
C LEU A 155 -10.41 5.06 -19.28
N LEU A 156 -11.67 4.89 -18.85
CA LEU A 156 -12.08 3.74 -18.04
C LEU A 156 -12.04 2.44 -18.85
N THR A 157 -12.41 2.49 -20.13
CA THR A 157 -12.30 1.33 -21.03
C THR A 157 -10.84 0.89 -21.19
N GLN A 158 -9.92 1.85 -21.41
CA GLN A 158 -8.48 1.56 -21.47
C GLN A 158 -7.96 1.01 -20.13
N ARG A 159 -8.42 1.58 -19.00
CA ARG A 159 -8.09 1.07 -17.66
C ARG A 159 -8.58 -0.38 -17.48
N ALA A 160 -9.79 -0.69 -17.94
CA ALA A 160 -10.37 -2.02 -17.86
C ALA A 160 -9.57 -3.05 -18.67
N MET A 161 -9.15 -2.71 -19.89
CA MET A 161 -8.29 -3.56 -20.71
C MET A 161 -6.95 -3.83 -20.01
N MET A 162 -6.32 -2.80 -19.45
CA MET A 162 -5.09 -2.96 -18.68
C MET A 162 -5.30 -3.79 -17.41
N THR A 163 -6.39 -3.59 -16.68
CA THR A 163 -6.76 -4.39 -15.51
C THR A 163 -6.95 -5.85 -15.88
N LEU A 164 -7.54 -6.15 -17.04
CA LEU A 164 -7.69 -7.51 -17.55
C LEU A 164 -6.34 -8.15 -17.85
N VAL A 165 -5.43 -7.44 -18.54
CA VAL A 165 -4.06 -7.92 -18.77
C VAL A 165 -3.34 -8.18 -17.45
N GLY A 166 -3.44 -7.25 -16.51
CA GLY A 166 -2.87 -7.38 -15.18
C GLY A 166 -3.45 -8.57 -14.40
N TYR A 167 -4.76 -8.80 -14.50
CA TYR A 167 -5.44 -9.95 -13.89
C TYR A 167 -4.89 -11.25 -14.44
N ILE A 168 -4.79 -11.39 -15.76
CA ILE A 168 -4.28 -12.62 -16.40
C ILE A 168 -2.85 -12.92 -15.92
N ILE A 169 -1.97 -11.93 -15.89
CA ILE A 169 -0.59 -12.10 -15.41
C ILE A 169 -0.58 -12.53 -13.94
N CYS A 170 -1.32 -11.84 -13.08
CA CYS A 170 -1.38 -12.16 -11.66
C CYS A 170 -2.01 -13.52 -11.39
N ALA A 171 -3.06 -13.89 -12.14
CA ALA A 171 -3.75 -15.18 -12.08
C ALA A 171 -2.82 -16.34 -12.45
N VAL A 172 -2.06 -16.20 -13.54
CA VAL A 172 -1.07 -17.21 -13.95
C VAL A 172 -0.01 -17.40 -12.87
N ILE A 173 0.53 -16.31 -12.32
CA ILE A 173 1.54 -16.40 -11.26
C ILE A 173 0.95 -17.03 -9.99
N LEU A 174 -0.25 -16.59 -9.59
CA LEU A 174 -0.93 -17.12 -8.41
C LEU A 174 -1.16 -18.63 -8.57
N PHE A 175 -1.60 -19.07 -9.74
CA PHE A 175 -1.81 -20.48 -10.07
C PHE A 175 -0.50 -21.27 -10.04
N VAL A 176 0.52 -20.84 -10.78
CA VAL A 176 1.80 -21.56 -10.86
C VAL A 176 2.48 -21.67 -9.50
N LYS A 177 2.42 -20.61 -8.67
CA LYS A 177 3.15 -20.56 -7.40
C LYS A 177 2.39 -21.20 -6.24
N HIS A 178 1.07 -21.11 -6.20
CA HIS A 178 0.31 -21.39 -4.98
C HIS A 178 -0.77 -22.45 -5.11
N ARG A 179 -0.97 -23.05 -6.31
CA ARG A 179 -2.02 -24.07 -6.56
C ARG A 179 -2.00 -25.29 -5.63
N HIS A 180 -0.86 -25.60 -5.03
CA HIS A 180 -0.66 -26.79 -4.20
C HIS A 180 -0.56 -26.49 -2.70
N ILE A 181 -0.67 -25.21 -2.29
CA ILE A 181 -0.47 -24.82 -0.88
C ILE A 181 -1.73 -25.10 -0.05
N HIS A 182 -2.90 -24.67 -0.56
CA HIS A 182 -4.18 -24.79 0.14
C HIS A 182 -5.18 -25.51 -0.76
N SER A 183 -5.62 -26.70 -0.37
CA SER A 183 -6.57 -27.53 -1.13
C SER A 183 -7.98 -27.54 -0.53
N GLU A 184 -8.10 -27.47 0.79
CA GLU A 184 -9.36 -27.73 1.50
C GLU A 184 -10.13 -26.47 1.90
N THR A 185 -9.41 -25.39 2.25
CA THR A 185 -10.06 -24.14 2.68
C THR A 185 -10.69 -23.44 1.48
N ARG A 186 -12.02 -23.32 1.46
CA ARG A 186 -12.78 -22.50 0.49
C ARG A 186 -12.99 -21.09 1.05
N PHE A 187 -13.16 -20.09 0.18
CA PHE A 187 -13.39 -18.70 0.58
C PHE A 187 -14.67 -18.53 1.42
N HIS A 188 -15.73 -19.28 1.13
CA HIS A 188 -16.93 -19.21 1.94
C HIS A 188 -16.71 -19.69 3.40
N HIS A 189 -15.72 -20.56 3.65
CA HIS A 189 -15.32 -20.92 5.02
C HIS A 189 -14.67 -19.75 5.74
N VAL A 190 -13.87 -18.94 5.04
CA VAL A 190 -13.27 -17.71 5.58
C VAL A 190 -14.36 -16.76 6.04
N ILE A 191 -15.36 -16.51 5.20
CA ILE A 191 -16.49 -15.63 5.55
C ILE A 191 -17.32 -16.20 6.71
N LYS A 192 -17.63 -17.50 6.69
CA LYS A 192 -18.39 -18.15 7.79
C LYS A 192 -17.65 -18.10 9.13
N ARG A 193 -16.32 -18.08 9.13
CA ARG A 193 -15.49 -18.01 10.34
C ARG A 193 -15.25 -16.58 10.83
N PHE A 194 -15.84 -15.58 10.18
CA PHE A 194 -15.68 -14.19 10.59
C PHE A 194 -16.19 -13.98 12.02
N THR A 195 -15.31 -13.47 12.87
CA THR A 195 -15.60 -13.17 14.28
C THR A 195 -14.65 -12.11 14.78
N LEU A 196 -15.17 -11.12 15.51
CA LEU A 196 -14.37 -10.01 16.04
C LEU A 196 -13.43 -10.43 17.17
N LYS A 197 -13.61 -11.62 17.75
CA LYS A 197 -12.66 -12.23 18.69
C LYS A 197 -11.34 -12.62 18.01
N ASN A 198 -11.34 -12.79 16.69
CA ASN A 198 -10.12 -13.06 15.94
C ASN A 198 -9.37 -11.71 15.69
N PRO A 199 -8.10 -11.58 16.11
CA PRO A 199 -7.33 -10.35 15.93
C PRO A 199 -7.23 -9.87 14.48
N THR A 200 -7.20 -10.78 13.50
CA THR A 200 -7.18 -10.45 12.08
C THR A 200 -8.47 -9.81 11.63
N HIS A 201 -9.62 -10.36 11.99
CA HIS A 201 -10.93 -9.79 11.64
C HIS A 201 -11.16 -8.43 12.32
N LEU A 202 -10.75 -8.29 13.58
CA LEU A 202 -10.80 -7.01 14.29
C LEU A 202 -9.91 -5.96 13.61
N TRP A 203 -8.70 -6.36 13.19
CA TRP A 203 -7.78 -5.51 12.43
C TRP A 203 -8.35 -5.12 11.06
N GLN A 204 -8.96 -6.06 10.32
CA GLN A 204 -9.63 -5.79 9.04
C GLN A 204 -10.76 -4.77 9.21
N LEU A 205 -11.58 -4.92 10.27
CA LEU A 205 -12.64 -3.97 10.59
C LEU A 205 -12.09 -2.58 10.94
N ARG A 206 -11.03 -2.52 11.77
CA ARG A 206 -10.34 -1.27 12.11
C ARG A 206 -9.85 -0.54 10.87
N MET A 207 -9.18 -1.26 9.98
CA MET A 207 -8.67 -0.73 8.71
C MET A 207 -9.81 -0.23 7.82
N ALA A 208 -10.85 -1.04 7.64
CA ALA A 208 -11.99 -0.70 6.79
C ALA A 208 -12.69 0.59 7.25
N ILE A 209 -13.03 0.70 8.55
CA ILE A 209 -13.70 1.89 9.08
C ILE A 209 -12.78 3.11 9.03
N GLY A 210 -11.52 2.98 9.46
CA GLY A 210 -10.60 4.11 9.55
C GLY A 210 -10.22 4.70 8.19
N VAL A 211 -9.96 3.85 7.20
CA VAL A 211 -9.69 4.32 5.82
C VAL A 211 -10.96 4.88 5.20
N THR A 212 -12.12 4.24 5.39
CA THR A 212 -13.41 4.77 4.92
C THR A 212 -13.69 6.16 5.46
N LEU A 213 -13.50 6.38 6.77
CA LEU A 213 -13.70 7.66 7.42
C LEU A 213 -12.86 8.75 6.75
N VAL A 214 -11.57 8.50 6.56
CA VAL A 214 -10.64 9.48 5.99
C VAL A 214 -10.92 9.77 4.52
N LEU A 215 -11.22 8.74 3.71
CA LEU A 215 -11.58 8.94 2.30
C LEU A 215 -12.92 9.66 2.15
N SER A 216 -13.89 9.36 3.01
CA SER A 216 -15.19 10.04 3.02
C SER A 216 -15.04 11.51 3.40
N ILE A 217 -14.31 11.82 4.47
CA ILE A 217 -14.03 13.22 4.84
C ILE A 217 -13.32 13.92 3.68
N GLY A 218 -12.24 13.33 3.16
CA GLY A 218 -11.47 13.91 2.07
C GLY A 218 -12.30 14.21 0.81
N SER A 219 -13.16 13.27 0.40
CA SER A 219 -14.01 13.44 -0.78
C SER A 219 -15.16 14.43 -0.55
N ILE A 220 -15.85 14.35 0.59
CA ILE A 220 -17.00 15.21 0.92
C ILE A 220 -16.59 16.67 1.06
N PHE A 221 -15.46 16.92 1.74
CA PHE A 221 -14.89 18.26 1.88
C PHE A 221 -14.06 18.69 0.68
N LYS A 222 -13.98 17.87 -0.38
CA LYS A 222 -13.24 18.14 -1.62
C LYS A 222 -11.79 18.53 -1.37
N VAL A 223 -11.13 17.86 -0.42
CA VAL A 223 -9.72 18.09 -0.11
C VAL A 223 -8.88 17.69 -1.33
N GLU A 224 -8.07 18.62 -1.82
CA GLU A 224 -7.11 18.34 -2.90
C GLU A 224 -6.23 17.16 -2.50
N ARG A 225 -6.03 16.20 -3.40
CA ARG A 225 -5.18 15.03 -3.16
C ARG A 225 -5.45 14.29 -1.85
N PHE A 226 -6.71 14.21 -1.41
CA PHE A 226 -7.14 13.47 -0.21
C PHE A 226 -6.62 12.01 -0.10
N MET A 227 -6.22 11.37 -1.21
CA MET A 227 -5.50 10.09 -1.18
C MET A 227 -4.25 10.11 -0.28
N TRP A 228 -3.58 11.25 -0.13
CA TRP A 228 -2.44 11.41 0.78
C TRP A 228 -2.86 11.32 2.25
N MET A 229 -4.04 11.84 2.59
CA MET A 229 -4.67 11.59 3.89
C MET A 229 -4.92 10.09 4.09
N GLY A 230 -5.49 9.44 3.05
CA GLY A 230 -5.75 8.01 3.03
C GLY A 230 -4.50 7.16 3.28
N PHE A 231 -3.38 7.44 2.60
CA PHE A 231 -2.12 6.72 2.79
C PHE A 231 -1.54 6.91 4.19
N ALA A 232 -1.65 8.12 4.75
CA ALA A 232 -1.19 8.42 6.10
C ALA A 232 -1.99 7.61 7.13
N CYS A 233 -3.31 7.64 7.03
CA CYS A 233 -4.23 6.90 7.90
C CYS A 233 -4.05 5.38 7.75
N SER A 234 -4.14 4.85 6.53
CA SER A 234 -3.99 3.40 6.28
C SER A 234 -2.67 2.88 6.82
N SER A 235 -1.56 3.59 6.59
CA SER A 235 -0.28 3.15 7.10
C SER A 235 -0.16 3.21 8.62
N LEU A 236 -0.81 4.18 9.28
CA LEU A 236 -0.89 4.25 10.74
C LEU A 236 -1.65 3.04 11.30
N LEU A 237 -2.78 2.70 10.67
CA LEU A 237 -3.68 1.64 11.13
C LEU A 237 -3.21 0.23 10.75
N SER A 238 -2.38 0.10 9.71
CA SER A 238 -1.88 -1.18 9.19
C SER A 238 -0.90 -1.93 10.10
N GLU A 239 -0.70 -1.47 11.34
CA GLU A 239 0.15 -2.17 12.31
C GLU A 239 -0.42 -3.54 12.65
N TYR A 240 0.42 -4.57 12.49
CA TYR A 240 0.10 -5.94 12.87
C TYR A 240 1.32 -6.59 13.57
N PRO A 241 1.14 -7.34 14.68
CA PRO A 241 -0.12 -7.61 15.38
C PRO A 241 -0.80 -6.33 15.89
N TYR A 242 -2.10 -6.40 16.18
CA TYR A 242 -2.87 -5.24 16.62
C TYR A 242 -2.17 -4.56 17.81
N SER A 243 -1.82 -3.29 17.65
CA SER A 243 -1.32 -2.45 18.74
C SER A 243 -2.37 -1.40 19.12
N PRO A 244 -2.67 -1.24 20.42
CA PRO A 244 -3.48 -0.13 20.92
C PRO A 244 -2.71 1.20 20.89
N ASP A 245 -1.39 1.16 21.06
CA ASP A 245 -0.55 2.36 21.01
C ASP A 245 -0.12 2.68 19.57
N THR A 246 -0.70 3.75 19.04
CA THR A 246 -0.36 4.29 17.71
C THR A 246 0.51 5.55 17.78
N LYS A 247 0.88 6.01 18.98
CA LYS A 247 1.64 7.28 19.17
C LYS A 247 2.97 7.26 18.44
N THR A 248 3.68 6.15 18.49
CA THR A 248 4.99 6.01 17.84
C THR A 248 4.87 6.17 16.33
N ARG A 249 3.93 5.47 15.69
CA ARG A 249 3.71 5.59 14.23
C ARG A 249 3.14 6.95 13.84
N PHE A 250 2.30 7.56 14.69
CA PHE A 250 1.81 8.92 14.52
C PHE A 250 2.97 9.91 14.45
N GLY A 251 3.85 9.93 15.46
CA GLY A 251 5.02 10.80 15.50
C GLY A 251 5.97 10.56 14.32
N GLN A 252 6.22 9.29 13.95
CA GLN A 252 7.06 8.94 12.80
C GLN A 252 6.46 9.36 11.45
N ARG A 253 5.13 9.46 11.34
CA ARG A 253 4.45 9.97 10.15
C ARG A 253 4.51 11.49 10.06
N VAL A 254 4.27 12.20 11.18
CA VAL A 254 4.38 13.66 11.25
C VAL A 254 5.82 14.11 10.97
N LEU A 255 6.80 13.56 11.69
CA LEU A 255 8.21 13.89 11.46
C LEU A 255 8.66 13.45 10.06
N GLY A 256 8.18 12.28 9.61
CA GLY A 256 8.49 11.75 8.29
C GLY A 256 8.07 12.70 7.16
N VAL A 257 6.85 13.24 7.20
CA VAL A 257 6.40 14.18 6.15
C VAL A 257 7.13 15.51 6.21
N LEU A 258 7.41 16.04 7.39
CA LEU A 258 8.15 17.31 7.52
C LEU A 258 9.58 17.17 7.00
N ILE A 259 10.32 16.16 7.47
CA ILE A 259 11.70 15.92 7.05
C ILE A 259 11.75 15.51 5.57
N GLY A 260 10.86 14.61 5.13
CA GLY A 260 10.81 14.13 3.76
C GLY A 260 10.50 15.23 2.76
N SER A 261 9.51 16.08 3.05
CA SER A 261 9.16 17.22 2.20
C SER A 261 10.23 18.30 2.19
N ALA A 262 10.86 18.62 3.34
CA ALA A 262 11.96 19.57 3.40
C ALA A 262 13.18 19.07 2.62
N ALA A 263 13.55 17.80 2.77
CA ALA A 263 14.65 17.18 2.03
C ALA A 263 14.38 17.18 0.52
N PHE A 264 13.16 16.80 0.10
CA PHE A 264 12.77 16.86 -1.31
C PHE A 264 12.85 18.29 -1.85
N PHE A 265 12.33 19.28 -1.12
CA PHE A 265 12.38 20.69 -1.52
C PHE A 265 13.80 21.17 -1.78
N VAL A 266 14.72 20.94 -0.83
CA VAL A 266 16.13 21.35 -0.96
C VAL A 266 16.80 20.65 -2.15
N ILE A 267 16.60 19.34 -2.29
CA ILE A 267 17.18 18.56 -3.41
C ILE A 267 16.63 19.06 -4.74
N PHE A 268 15.32 19.29 -4.85
CA PHE A 268 14.69 19.75 -6.07
C PHE A 268 15.24 21.11 -6.54
N GLN A 269 15.52 22.03 -5.62
CA GLN A 269 16.07 23.36 -5.93
C GLN A 269 17.53 23.32 -6.37
N ILE A 270 18.32 22.39 -5.86
CA ILE A 270 19.77 22.28 -6.17
C ILE A 270 20.00 21.50 -7.48
N MET A 271 19.11 20.56 -7.80
CA MET A 271 19.26 19.67 -8.94
C MET A 271 18.84 20.36 -10.25
N PRO A 272 19.68 20.29 -11.31
CA PRO A 272 19.30 20.73 -12.65
C PRO A 272 18.00 20.09 -13.15
N GLU A 273 17.21 20.83 -13.94
CA GLU A 273 15.94 20.37 -14.49
C GLU A 273 16.06 19.03 -15.25
N SER A 274 17.19 18.80 -15.93
CA SER A 274 17.45 17.56 -16.67
C SER A 274 17.51 16.29 -15.80
N ILE A 275 17.80 16.41 -14.50
CA ILE A 275 17.91 15.28 -13.58
C ILE A 275 16.79 15.23 -12.53
N GLN A 276 15.95 16.27 -12.44
CA GLN A 276 14.80 16.30 -11.54
C GLN A 276 13.86 15.09 -11.70
N PRO A 277 13.56 14.60 -12.93
CA PRO A 277 12.74 13.40 -13.09
C PRO A 277 13.30 12.14 -12.41
N LEU A 278 14.62 12.09 -12.15
CA LEU A 278 15.26 10.96 -11.45
C LEU A 278 15.08 10.99 -9.93
N ILE A 279 14.68 12.11 -9.34
CA ILE A 279 14.52 12.26 -7.88
C ILE A 279 13.49 11.23 -7.35
N GLY A 280 12.38 11.04 -8.07
CA GLY A 280 11.35 10.04 -7.72
C GLY A 280 11.90 8.61 -7.72
N PRO A 281 12.45 8.11 -8.84
CA PRO A 281 13.12 6.80 -8.92
C PRO A 281 14.23 6.60 -7.90
N LEU A 282 15.06 7.62 -7.64
CA LEU A 282 16.10 7.56 -6.60
C LEU A 282 15.50 7.43 -5.20
N GLY A 283 14.39 8.12 -4.91
CA GLY A 283 13.62 7.91 -3.69
C GLY A 283 13.12 6.46 -3.56
N GLY A 284 12.64 5.87 -4.64
CA GLY A 284 12.25 4.46 -4.72
C GLY A 284 13.42 3.50 -4.47
N LEU A 285 14.59 3.80 -5.04
CA LEU A 285 15.82 3.04 -4.81
C LEU A 285 16.21 3.08 -3.33
N CYS A 286 16.24 4.27 -2.72
CA CYS A 286 16.53 4.47 -1.30
C CYS A 286 15.52 3.75 -0.38
N LEU A 287 14.23 3.70 -0.76
CA LEU A 287 13.21 2.92 -0.06
C LEU A 287 13.53 1.42 -0.04
N GLY A 288 14.14 0.89 -1.11
CA GLY A 288 14.61 -0.51 -1.19
C GLY A 288 15.64 -0.88 -0.12
N PHE A 289 16.38 0.09 0.40
CA PHE A 289 17.32 -0.12 1.52
C PHE A 289 16.67 0.08 2.89
N CYS A 290 15.47 0.65 2.96
CA CYS A 290 14.87 1.03 4.24
C CYS A 290 14.20 -0.16 4.93
N THR A 291 14.55 -0.38 6.19
CA THR A 291 13.94 -1.42 7.03
C THR A 291 13.01 -0.81 8.08
N LYS A 292 13.38 0.35 8.64
CA LYS A 292 12.62 1.02 9.70
C LYS A 292 11.53 1.94 9.12
N TYR A 293 10.37 1.94 9.77
CA TYR A 293 9.20 2.73 9.37
C TYR A 293 9.51 4.23 9.23
N ARG A 294 10.21 4.84 10.21
CA ARG A 294 10.58 6.27 10.18
C ARG A 294 11.28 6.75 8.91
N TYR A 295 12.09 5.90 8.27
CA TYR A 295 12.82 6.26 7.05
C TYR A 295 11.94 6.05 5.82
N LYS A 296 11.11 5.00 5.84
CA LYS A 296 10.11 4.74 4.81
C LYS A 296 9.11 5.90 4.71
N THR A 297 8.68 6.47 5.84
CA THR A 297 7.72 7.59 5.83
C THR A 297 8.30 8.86 5.21
N ALA A 298 9.58 9.17 5.48
CA ALA A 298 10.26 10.31 4.87
C ALA A 298 10.49 10.12 3.36
N LEU A 299 11.10 9.01 2.95
CA LEU A 299 11.44 8.78 1.55
C LEU A 299 10.23 8.56 0.64
N ASN A 300 9.10 8.10 1.17
CA ASN A 300 7.83 8.01 0.43
C ASN A 300 7.36 9.40 -0.06
N CYS A 301 7.83 10.50 0.52
CA CYS A 301 7.50 11.83 0.02
C CYS A 301 8.10 12.10 -1.37
N PHE A 302 9.24 11.51 -1.73
CA PHE A 302 9.96 11.86 -2.96
C PHE A 302 9.17 11.52 -4.22
N GLY A 303 8.64 10.31 -4.33
CA GLY A 303 7.80 9.92 -5.47
C GLY A 303 6.50 10.73 -5.54
N ALA A 304 5.85 10.93 -4.40
CA ALA A 304 4.60 11.69 -4.32
C ALA A 304 4.78 13.17 -4.68
N LEU A 305 5.83 13.80 -4.16
CA LEU A 305 6.14 15.20 -4.39
C LEU A 305 6.70 15.44 -5.80
N MET A 306 7.41 14.48 -6.40
CA MET A 306 7.84 14.61 -7.79
C MET A 306 6.64 14.71 -8.73
N ILE A 307 5.63 13.84 -8.54
CA ILE A 307 4.37 13.93 -9.30
C ILE A 307 3.62 15.21 -8.95
N GLY A 308 3.52 15.54 -7.66
CA GLY A 308 2.84 16.74 -7.19
C GLY A 308 3.45 18.04 -7.72
N ALA A 309 4.78 18.14 -7.79
CA ALA A 309 5.49 19.32 -8.25
C ALA A 309 5.21 19.61 -9.73
N GLY A 310 5.02 18.58 -10.54
CA GLY A 310 4.61 18.75 -11.94
C GLY A 310 3.18 19.28 -12.12
N ILE A 311 2.34 19.22 -11.09
CA ILE A 311 0.91 19.60 -11.16
C ILE A 311 0.66 20.92 -10.43
N TYR A 312 1.23 21.09 -9.23
CA TYR A 312 0.95 22.20 -8.32
C TYR A 312 2.16 23.15 -8.14
N GLY A 313 3.26 22.88 -8.85
CA GLY A 313 4.56 23.49 -8.55
C GLY A 313 5.16 22.97 -7.25
N ILE A 314 6.46 23.21 -7.06
CA ILE A 314 7.21 22.69 -5.91
C ILE A 314 6.65 23.14 -4.56
N HIS A 315 6.27 24.41 -4.44
CA HIS A 315 5.71 24.96 -3.21
C HIS A 315 4.32 24.39 -2.90
N GLY A 316 3.43 24.37 -3.89
CA GLY A 316 2.09 23.82 -3.73
C GLY A 316 2.13 22.33 -3.36
N ALA A 317 2.95 21.54 -4.05
CA ALA A 317 3.11 20.12 -3.77
C ALA A 317 3.57 19.84 -2.34
N VAL A 318 4.57 20.60 -1.84
CA VAL A 318 5.08 20.47 -0.46
C VAL A 318 4.01 20.83 0.56
N ILE A 319 3.30 21.94 0.37
CA ILE A 319 2.26 22.41 1.30
C ILE A 319 1.12 21.40 1.37
N ILE A 320 0.55 21.00 0.22
CA ILE A 320 -0.54 20.02 0.15
C ILE A 320 -0.09 18.71 0.79
N ARG A 321 1.14 18.26 0.53
CA ARG A 321 1.65 16.99 1.08
C ARG A 321 1.72 17.00 2.61
N ILE A 322 2.20 18.10 3.18
CA ILE A 322 2.29 18.26 4.64
C ILE A 322 0.89 18.31 5.23
N ILE A 323 0.01 19.16 4.70
CA ILE A 323 -1.36 19.35 5.21
C ILE A 323 -2.14 18.03 5.16
N ASP A 324 -2.22 17.38 4.01
CA ASP A 324 -3.00 16.14 3.84
C ASP A 324 -2.47 15.02 4.71
N THR A 325 -1.15 14.87 4.80
CA THR A 325 -0.56 13.82 5.62
C THR A 325 -0.83 14.06 7.10
N ILE A 326 -0.76 15.31 7.57
CA ILE A 326 -1.09 15.68 8.95
C ILE A 326 -2.58 15.47 9.22
N LEU A 327 -3.47 15.91 8.35
CA LEU A 327 -4.91 15.68 8.49
C LEU A 327 -5.22 14.18 8.56
N GLY A 328 -4.69 13.40 7.63
CA GLY A 328 -4.91 11.95 7.59
C GLY A 328 -4.39 11.22 8.83
N VAL A 329 -3.20 11.59 9.32
CA VAL A 329 -2.63 10.94 10.52
C VAL A 329 -3.32 11.38 11.81
N VAL A 330 -3.78 12.62 11.92
CA VAL A 330 -4.56 13.12 13.07
C VAL A 330 -5.92 12.42 13.13
N ILE A 331 -6.67 12.39 12.01
CA ILE A 331 -7.96 11.69 11.96
C ILE A 331 -7.76 10.21 12.26
N GLY A 332 -6.75 9.58 11.65
CA GLY A 332 -6.43 8.16 11.88
C GLY A 332 -6.06 7.85 13.35
N TYR A 333 -5.34 8.76 14.02
CA TYR A 333 -4.95 8.61 15.42
C TYR A 333 -6.13 8.75 16.37
N VAL A 334 -6.97 9.77 16.18
CA VAL A 334 -8.22 9.95 16.95
C VAL A 334 -9.13 8.76 16.73
N PHE A 335 -9.32 8.32 15.49
CA PHE A 335 -10.07 7.11 15.17
C PHE A 335 -9.51 5.87 15.86
N ALA A 336 -8.20 5.64 15.82
CA ALA A 336 -7.58 4.47 16.44
C ALA A 336 -7.85 4.43 17.94
N TYR A 337 -7.77 5.58 18.61
CA TYR A 337 -8.09 5.71 20.03
C TYR A 337 -9.56 5.38 20.34
N ILE A 338 -10.49 5.96 19.57
CA ILE A 338 -11.93 5.73 19.73
C ILE A 338 -12.27 4.25 19.45
N PHE A 339 -11.75 3.70 18.35
CA PHE A 339 -11.95 2.31 17.98
C PHE A 339 -11.44 1.36 19.06
N HIS A 340 -10.26 1.64 19.63
CA HIS A 340 -9.72 0.82 20.71
C HIS A 340 -10.65 0.81 21.93
N LYS A 341 -11.08 2.01 22.38
CA LYS A 341 -11.95 2.16 23.55
C LYS A 341 -13.34 1.56 23.37
N LEU A 342 -13.97 1.77 22.21
CA LEU A 342 -15.38 1.41 22.01
C LEU A 342 -15.57 -0.02 21.49
N ILE A 343 -14.62 -0.53 20.71
CA ILE A 343 -14.75 -1.81 20.01
C ILE A 343 -13.69 -2.78 20.51
N ALA A 344 -12.40 -2.46 20.36
CA ALA A 344 -11.35 -3.46 20.53
C ALA A 344 -11.28 -4.03 21.95
N LEU A 345 -11.46 -3.21 22.99
CA LEU A 345 -11.48 -3.67 24.38
C LEU A 345 -12.55 -4.74 24.67
N ARG A 346 -13.61 -4.82 23.86
CA ARG A 346 -14.68 -5.82 24.04
C ARG A 346 -14.34 -7.20 23.45
N PHE A 347 -13.31 -7.26 22.60
CA PHE A 347 -13.02 -8.44 21.78
C PHE A 347 -11.56 -8.90 21.84
N LEU A 348 -10.64 -8.04 22.28
CA LEU A 348 -9.28 -8.46 22.59
C LEU A 348 -9.27 -9.28 23.88
N PRO A 349 -8.45 -10.35 23.97
CA PRO A 349 -8.24 -11.08 25.21
C PRO A 349 -7.79 -10.13 26.32
N ASP A 350 -8.23 -10.37 27.56
CA ASP A 350 -7.72 -9.61 28.71
C ASP A 350 -6.22 -9.93 28.86
N PRO A 351 -5.31 -8.93 28.89
CA PRO A 351 -3.89 -9.19 29.11
C PRO A 351 -3.59 -9.93 30.43
N ASN A 352 -4.57 -10.03 31.34
CA ASN A 352 -4.45 -10.79 32.59
C ASN A 352 -4.90 -12.26 32.49
N GLU A 353 -5.43 -12.73 31.35
CA GLU A 353 -5.83 -14.13 31.14
C GLU A 353 -4.69 -15.05 30.63
N GLU A 354 -3.50 -14.49 30.33
CA GLU A 354 -2.32 -15.24 29.84
C GLU A 354 -1.23 -15.52 30.91
N ASN A 355 -1.52 -15.38 32.21
CA ASN A 355 -0.59 -15.74 33.31
C ASN A 355 -1.06 -16.93 34.14
#